data_AF-A0A953BF49-F1
#
_entry.id   AF-A0A953BF49-F1
#
_cell.length_a   1.000
_cell.length_b   1.000
_cell.length_c   1.000
_cell.angle_alpha   90.00
_cell.angle_beta   90.00
_cell.angle_gamma   90.00
#
_symmetry.space_group_name_H-M   'P 1'
#
loop_
_entity.id
_entity.type
_entity.pdbx_description
1 polymer ?
#
loop_
_entity_poly.entity_id
_entity_poly.type
_entity_poly.pdbx_seq_one_letter_code
_entity_poly.pdbx_strand_id
1 'polypeptide(L)'
;MAFGIYKVGQGYWVRVLTAALAGALVLAAGAWGWSQARVIKTPTKAWDASVTRVQGTISPGATVQFLDRNDPGRSLAMADVESVRPDQLRLRAMTITADRKPGQEDIIRVPGGPGQPPIYNAVMSAQFREVPVINPLYIQAGVLSVVVATGGLLIFWFVGVNKRSSEFLIATDGEMKKVNWSTRKEVIGSTWVVIIACLLMASVLFVYDTVLSSFFKFVGVLERPPEN
;
A
#
# COMPACT_ATOMS: atom_id res chain seq x y z
N MET A 1 42.67 13.88 19.81
CA MET A 1 41.33 13.39 20.17
C MET A 1 41.26 13.36 21.68
N ALA A 2 40.50 14.25 22.31
CA ALA A 2 40.39 14.27 23.77
C ALA A 2 39.61 13.02 24.20
N PHE A 3 40.25 12.10 24.92
CA PHE A 3 39.61 10.95 25.53
C PHE A 3 38.75 11.44 26.70
N GLY A 4 37.54 11.91 26.39
CA GLY A 4 36.52 12.19 27.38
C GLY A 4 36.08 10.89 28.02
N ILE A 5 36.20 10.77 29.34
CA ILE A 5 35.69 9.63 30.09
C ILE A 5 34.16 9.64 29.96
N TYR A 6 33.59 8.73 29.17
CA TYR A 6 32.13 8.59 29.04
C TYR A 6 31.54 8.10 30.36
N LYS A 7 30.47 8.75 30.81
CA LYS A 7 29.69 8.20 31.93
C LYS A 7 28.89 7.00 31.42
N VAL A 8 28.81 5.95 32.24
CA VAL A 8 28.01 4.77 31.92
C VAL A 8 26.56 5.21 31.62
N GLY A 9 26.02 4.82 30.46
CA GLY A 9 24.67 5.16 30.02
C GLY A 9 24.51 6.50 29.28
N GLN A 10 25.59 7.24 29.02
CA GLN A 10 25.52 8.51 28.29
C GLN A 10 25.03 8.30 26.84
N GLY A 11 24.04 9.10 26.41
CA GLY A 11 23.42 8.98 25.09
C GLY A 11 22.57 7.72 24.87
N TYR A 12 22.34 6.89 25.90
CA TYR A 12 21.55 5.64 25.78
C TYR A 12 20.14 5.92 25.25
N TRP A 13 19.37 6.79 25.90
CA TRP A 13 17.99 7.08 25.52
C TRP A 13 17.88 7.73 24.14
N VAL A 14 18.78 8.65 23.79
CA VAL A 14 18.79 9.28 22.47
C VAL A 14 19.04 8.24 21.38
N ARG A 15 19.99 7.32 21.58
CA ARG A 15 20.27 6.23 20.63
C ARG A 15 19.10 5.26 20.50
N VAL A 16 18.50 4.85 21.63
CA VAL A 16 17.33 3.97 21.64
C VAL A 16 16.12 4.61 20.95
N LEU A 17 15.80 5.86 21.27
CA LEU A 17 14.69 6.59 20.65
C LEU A 17 14.94 6.84 19.16
N THR A 18 16.17 7.16 18.77
CA THR A 18 16.54 7.31 17.35
C THR A 18 16.38 6.00 16.60
N ALA A 19 16.86 4.89 17.16
CA ALA A 19 16.71 3.56 16.57
C ALA A 19 15.24 3.12 16.49
N ALA A 20 14.46 3.40 17.54
CA ALA A 20 13.04 3.08 17.56
C ALA A 20 12.24 3.87 16.52
N LEU A 21 12.49 5.19 16.41
CA LEU A 21 11.85 6.05 15.40
C LEU A 21 12.23 5.60 13.99
N ALA A 22 13.52 5.38 13.73
CA ALA A 22 13.99 4.87 12.44
C ALA A 22 13.39 3.48 12.13
N GLY A 23 13.29 2.61 13.14
CA GLY A 23 12.64 1.31 13.02
C GLY A 23 11.17 1.41 12.64
N ALA A 24 10.42 2.33 13.27
CA ALA A 24 9.04 2.60 12.91
C ALA A 24 8.90 3.08 11.46
N LEU A 25 9.81 3.95 10.99
CA LEU A 25 9.84 4.40 9.59
C LEU A 25 10.17 3.25 8.62
N VAL A 26 11.11 2.37 8.96
CA VAL A 26 11.44 1.18 8.15
C VAL A 26 10.25 0.23 8.06
N LEU A 27 9.54 -0.02 9.17
CA LEU A 27 8.33 -0.84 9.17
C LEU A 27 7.21 -0.21 8.33
N ALA A 28 7.02 1.11 8.44
CA ALA A 28 6.07 1.84 7.59
C ALA A 28 6.42 1.73 6.10
N ALA A 29 7.70 1.88 5.75
CA ALA A 29 8.18 1.69 4.38
C ALA A 29 7.99 0.25 3.89
N GLY A 30 8.22 -0.75 4.77
CA GLY A 30 7.97 -2.15 4.47
C GLY A 30 6.49 -2.46 4.22
N ALA A 31 5.60 -1.91 5.05
CA ALA A 31 4.15 -2.02 4.87
C ALA A 31 3.67 -1.36 3.57
N TRP A 32 4.24 -0.20 3.24
CA TRP A 32 4.01 0.44 1.95
C TRP A 32 4.51 -0.44 0.79
N GLY A 33 5.73 -0.98 0.87
CA GLY A 33 6.28 -1.89 -0.13
C GLY A 33 5.43 -3.16 -0.35
N TRP A 34 4.89 -3.73 0.73
CA TRP A 34 3.92 -4.83 0.66
C TRP A 34 2.68 -4.45 -0.16
N SER A 35 2.17 -3.23 0.03
CA SER A 35 1.00 -2.75 -0.74
C SER A 35 1.31 -2.61 -2.24
N GLN A 36 2.50 -2.11 -2.59
CA GLN A 36 2.92 -1.94 -3.98
C GLN A 36 3.18 -3.28 -4.67
N ALA A 37 3.71 -4.27 -3.94
CA ALA A 37 3.95 -5.62 -4.46
C ALA A 37 2.66 -6.35 -4.89
N ARG A 38 1.47 -5.91 -4.43
CA ARG A 38 0.18 -6.46 -4.88
C ARG A 38 -0.14 -6.15 -6.34
N VAL A 39 0.42 -5.06 -6.89
CA VAL A 39 0.19 -4.65 -8.27
C VAL A 39 0.89 -5.59 -9.26
N ILE A 40 1.93 -6.29 -8.80
CA ILE A 40 2.70 -7.23 -9.63
C ILE A 40 1.88 -8.48 -9.88
N LYS A 41 1.30 -8.58 -11.08
CA LYS A 41 0.59 -9.78 -11.55
C LYS A 41 1.62 -10.77 -12.10
N THR A 42 1.67 -11.96 -11.53
CA THR A 42 2.48 -13.07 -12.04
C THR A 42 1.74 -13.83 -13.12
N PRO A 43 2.45 -14.46 -14.09
CA PRO A 43 1.79 -15.29 -15.09
C PRO A 43 1.03 -16.45 -14.43
N THR A 44 -0.10 -16.80 -15.03
CA THR A 44 -0.97 -17.89 -14.56
C THR A 44 -0.41 -19.23 -15.01
N LYS A 45 -0.20 -20.17 -14.08
CA LYS A 45 0.30 -21.52 -14.37
C LYS A 45 -0.84 -22.45 -14.77
N ALA A 46 -1.93 -22.36 -14.04
CA ALA A 46 -3.07 -23.25 -14.15
C ALA A 46 -4.36 -22.49 -13.81
N TRP A 47 -5.48 -23.03 -14.24
CA TRP A 47 -6.81 -22.52 -13.93
C TRP A 47 -7.60 -23.61 -13.22
N ASP A 48 -8.14 -23.31 -12.04
CA ASP A 48 -9.05 -24.22 -11.36
C ASP A 48 -10.49 -23.81 -11.74
N ALA A 49 -11.23 -24.75 -12.34
CA ALA A 49 -12.64 -24.61 -12.69
C ALA A 49 -13.48 -25.47 -11.74
N SER A 50 -14.32 -24.82 -10.94
CA SER A 50 -15.28 -25.53 -10.09
C SER A 50 -16.44 -26.01 -10.94
N VAL A 51 -16.78 -27.30 -10.83
CA VAL A 51 -17.78 -27.95 -11.68
C VAL A 51 -18.91 -28.55 -10.86
N THR A 52 -20.10 -28.57 -11.45
CA THR A 52 -21.28 -29.24 -10.92
C THR A 52 -22.01 -29.96 -12.06
N ARG A 53 -22.93 -30.86 -11.72
CA ARG A 53 -23.71 -31.67 -12.68
C ARG A 53 -22.80 -32.39 -13.69
N VAL A 54 -21.77 -33.05 -13.16
CA VAL A 54 -20.78 -33.77 -13.95
C VAL A 54 -21.41 -35.04 -14.54
N GLN A 55 -21.29 -35.21 -15.84
CA GLN A 55 -21.70 -36.40 -16.59
C GLN A 55 -20.51 -36.92 -17.41
N GLY A 56 -20.24 -38.22 -17.29
CA GLY A 56 -19.09 -38.87 -17.92
C GLY A 56 -17.81 -38.83 -17.09
N THR A 57 -16.76 -39.47 -17.59
CA THR A 57 -15.43 -39.53 -16.98
C THR A 57 -14.40 -38.97 -17.93
N ILE A 58 -13.41 -38.26 -17.38
CA ILE A 58 -12.36 -37.62 -18.14
C ILE A 58 -11.00 -37.96 -17.51
N SER A 59 -10.01 -38.21 -18.36
CA SER A 59 -8.63 -38.48 -17.94
C SER A 59 -7.77 -37.22 -18.10
N PRO A 60 -6.73 -37.03 -17.28
CA PRO A 60 -5.73 -35.99 -17.50
C PRO A 60 -5.17 -36.04 -18.93
N GLY A 61 -4.99 -34.87 -19.54
CA GLY A 61 -4.52 -34.70 -20.92
C GLY A 61 -5.62 -34.51 -21.97
N ALA A 62 -6.89 -34.67 -21.61
CA ALA A 62 -7.99 -34.36 -22.52
C ALA A 62 -8.18 -32.84 -22.69
N THR A 63 -8.50 -32.41 -23.90
CA THR A 63 -8.84 -31.00 -24.18
C THR A 63 -10.33 -30.77 -23.95
N VAL A 64 -10.64 -29.82 -23.06
CA VAL A 64 -12.01 -29.37 -22.77
C VAL A 64 -12.32 -28.07 -23.51
N GLN A 65 -13.55 -27.97 -24.01
CA GLN A 65 -14.09 -26.76 -24.58
C GLN A 65 -15.08 -26.14 -23.60
N PHE A 66 -14.94 -24.83 -23.40
CA PHE A 66 -15.90 -24.01 -22.68
C PHE A 66 -16.88 -23.44 -23.69
N LEU A 67 -18.18 -23.62 -23.44
CA LEU A 67 -19.26 -23.20 -24.32
C LEU A 67 -20.17 -22.25 -23.55
N ASP A 68 -20.72 -21.25 -24.25
CA ASP A 68 -21.70 -20.33 -23.68
C ASP A 68 -22.98 -21.09 -23.32
N ARG A 69 -23.53 -20.80 -22.13
CA ARG A 69 -24.83 -21.35 -21.72
C ARG A 69 -25.95 -21.01 -22.71
N ASN A 70 -25.97 -19.77 -23.20
CA ASN A 70 -27.05 -19.24 -24.03
C ASN A 70 -26.90 -19.62 -25.51
N ASP A 71 -25.68 -19.95 -25.93
CA ASP A 71 -25.37 -20.43 -27.27
C ASP A 71 -24.33 -21.58 -27.19
N PRO A 72 -24.79 -22.83 -27.03
CA PRO A 72 -23.91 -23.99 -26.88
C PRO A 72 -23.03 -24.28 -28.11
N GLY A 73 -23.24 -23.58 -29.24
CA GLY A 73 -22.37 -23.64 -30.41
C GLY A 73 -21.16 -22.70 -30.32
N ARG A 74 -21.20 -21.72 -29.42
CA ARG A 74 -20.15 -20.71 -29.25
C ARG A 74 -19.10 -21.18 -28.25
N SER A 75 -17.88 -21.43 -28.73
CA SER A 75 -16.72 -21.75 -27.87
C SER A 75 -16.13 -20.48 -27.25
N LEU A 76 -16.11 -20.45 -25.92
CA LEU A 76 -15.57 -19.37 -25.10
C LEU A 76 -14.06 -19.54 -24.85
N ALA A 77 -13.61 -20.76 -24.58
CA ALA A 77 -12.22 -21.09 -24.34
C ALA A 77 -11.94 -22.57 -24.60
N MET A 78 -10.67 -22.92 -24.75
CA MET A 78 -10.18 -24.30 -24.76
C MET A 78 -9.05 -24.44 -23.74
N ALA A 79 -8.99 -25.57 -23.02
CA ALA A 79 -7.90 -25.85 -22.09
C ALA A 79 -7.65 -27.35 -22.00
N ASP A 80 -6.44 -27.73 -21.59
CA ASP A 80 -6.10 -29.12 -21.34
C ASP A 80 -6.28 -29.46 -19.87
N VAL A 81 -6.86 -30.63 -19.57
CA VAL A 81 -7.04 -31.08 -18.19
C VAL A 81 -5.71 -31.57 -17.60
N GLU A 82 -5.26 -30.94 -16.53
CA GLU A 82 -4.08 -31.38 -15.77
C GLU A 82 -4.47 -32.41 -14.69
N SER A 83 -5.54 -32.16 -13.95
CA SER A 83 -6.03 -33.09 -12.93
C SER A 83 -7.53 -32.97 -12.71
N VAL A 84 -8.17 -34.07 -12.35
CA VAL A 84 -9.61 -34.17 -12.17
C VAL A 84 -9.91 -34.46 -10.71
N ARG A 85 -10.74 -33.63 -10.07
CA ARG A 85 -11.39 -33.90 -8.79
C ARG A 85 -12.91 -33.93 -9.02
N PRO A 86 -13.70 -34.57 -8.14
CA PRO A 86 -15.14 -34.70 -8.32
C PRO A 86 -15.89 -33.35 -8.48
N ASP A 87 -15.35 -32.29 -7.88
CA ASP A 87 -15.94 -30.95 -7.77
C ASP A 87 -15.11 -29.86 -8.46
N GLN A 88 -13.87 -30.19 -8.90
CA GLN A 88 -12.92 -29.23 -9.47
C GLN A 88 -12.10 -29.85 -10.59
N LEU A 89 -11.96 -29.13 -11.69
CA LEU A 89 -11.04 -29.45 -12.77
C LEU A 89 -9.88 -28.47 -12.75
N ARG A 90 -8.66 -29.00 -12.76
CA ARG A 90 -7.45 -28.19 -12.92
C ARG A 90 -7.00 -28.24 -14.38
N LEU A 91 -6.77 -27.07 -14.95
CA LEU A 91 -6.59 -26.88 -16.38
C LEU A 91 -5.27 -26.15 -16.66
N ARG A 92 -4.65 -26.47 -17.78
CA ARG A 92 -3.43 -25.82 -18.30
C ARG A 92 -3.65 -25.35 -19.73
N ALA A 93 -2.72 -24.52 -20.24
CA ALA A 93 -2.71 -24.04 -21.61
C ALA A 93 -4.06 -23.45 -22.08
N MET A 94 -4.73 -22.68 -21.22
CA MET A 94 -6.04 -22.12 -21.54
C MET A 94 -5.91 -21.03 -22.62
N THR A 95 -6.63 -21.22 -23.73
CA THR A 95 -6.77 -20.26 -24.81
C THR A 95 -8.19 -19.73 -24.81
N ILE A 96 -8.36 -18.42 -24.60
CA ILE A 96 -9.68 -17.77 -24.63
C ILE A 96 -9.94 -17.35 -26.07
N THR A 97 -10.99 -17.89 -26.67
CA THR A 97 -11.34 -17.68 -28.08
C THR A 97 -12.42 -16.62 -28.26
N ALA A 98 -13.22 -16.35 -27.21
CA ALA A 98 -14.30 -15.37 -27.24
C ALA A 98 -13.95 -14.04 -26.56
N ASP A 99 -14.76 -13.01 -26.83
CA ASP A 99 -14.64 -11.67 -26.25
C ASP A 99 -14.92 -11.63 -24.73
N ARG A 100 -15.38 -12.75 -24.15
CA ARG A 100 -15.75 -12.91 -22.75
C ARG A 100 -15.08 -14.15 -22.15
N LYS A 101 -14.56 -14.01 -20.92
CA LYS A 101 -14.07 -15.14 -20.11
C LYS A 101 -15.23 -16.06 -19.70
N PRO A 102 -15.08 -17.40 -19.79
CA PRO A 102 -16.11 -18.30 -19.29
C PRO A 102 -16.32 -18.12 -17.77
N GLY A 103 -17.54 -18.29 -17.32
CA GLY A 103 -18.00 -17.97 -15.97
C GLY A 103 -19.05 -18.95 -15.45
N GLN A 104 -19.80 -18.51 -14.43
CA GLN A 104 -20.81 -19.34 -13.79
C GLN A 104 -21.87 -19.79 -14.80
N GLU A 105 -22.27 -21.06 -14.70
CA GLU A 105 -23.27 -21.74 -15.54
C GLU A 105 -22.86 -22.03 -16.99
N ASP A 106 -21.66 -21.65 -17.41
CA ASP A 106 -21.12 -22.05 -18.71
C ASP A 106 -20.78 -23.55 -18.75
N ILE A 107 -20.80 -24.12 -19.94
CA ILE A 107 -20.72 -25.58 -20.13
C ILE A 107 -19.27 -25.98 -20.44
N ILE A 108 -18.77 -27.00 -19.75
CA ILE A 108 -17.50 -27.67 -20.04
C ILE A 108 -17.80 -28.95 -20.77
N ARG A 109 -17.32 -29.08 -22.01
CA ARG A 109 -17.59 -30.23 -22.87
C ARG A 109 -16.30 -30.80 -23.43
N VAL A 110 -16.17 -32.13 -23.38
CA VAL A 110 -15.24 -32.87 -24.24
C VAL A 110 -16.05 -33.46 -25.38
N PRO A 111 -15.84 -33.02 -26.64
CA PRO A 111 -16.57 -33.58 -27.77
C PRO A 111 -16.22 -35.07 -27.94
N GLY A 112 -17.24 -35.87 -28.25
CA GLY A 112 -17.05 -37.26 -28.70
C GLY A 112 -16.70 -37.32 -30.19
N GLY A 113 -16.62 -38.53 -30.73
CA GLY A 113 -16.49 -38.73 -32.18
C GLY A 113 -17.66 -38.13 -32.97
N PRO A 114 -17.54 -37.99 -34.30
CA PRO A 114 -18.62 -37.44 -35.14
C PRO A 114 -19.95 -38.17 -34.91
N GLY A 115 -20.99 -37.45 -34.49
CA GLY A 115 -22.32 -38.02 -34.22
C GLY A 115 -22.46 -38.77 -32.89
N GLN A 116 -21.42 -38.82 -32.05
CA GLN A 116 -21.47 -39.46 -30.73
C GLN A 116 -21.78 -38.45 -29.61
N PRO A 117 -22.42 -38.90 -28.52
CA PRO A 117 -22.61 -38.06 -27.33
C PRO A 117 -21.26 -37.59 -26.77
N PRO A 118 -21.21 -36.45 -26.07
CA PRO A 118 -19.98 -35.96 -25.45
C PRO A 118 -19.42 -36.96 -24.44
N ILE A 119 -18.09 -37.10 -24.41
CA ILE A 119 -17.37 -37.98 -23.49
C ILE A 119 -17.49 -37.46 -22.06
N TYR A 120 -17.51 -36.14 -21.92
CA TYR A 120 -17.64 -35.45 -20.65
C TYR A 120 -18.46 -34.18 -20.82
N ASN A 121 -19.37 -33.93 -19.89
CA ASN A 121 -20.18 -32.73 -19.83
C ASN A 121 -20.32 -32.28 -18.38
N ALA A 122 -20.01 -31.02 -18.09
CA ALA A 122 -20.18 -30.44 -16.76
C ALA A 122 -20.57 -28.98 -16.87
N VAL A 123 -21.13 -28.43 -15.79
CA VAL A 123 -21.51 -27.02 -15.71
C VAL A 123 -20.58 -26.32 -14.72
N MET A 124 -20.09 -25.14 -15.07
CA MET A 124 -19.28 -24.33 -14.18
C MET A 124 -20.12 -23.81 -13.00
N SER A 125 -19.68 -24.07 -11.78
CA SER A 125 -20.36 -23.59 -10.56
C SER A 125 -19.87 -22.22 -10.11
N ALA A 126 -18.72 -21.76 -10.59
CA ALA A 126 -18.14 -20.44 -10.31
C ALA A 126 -17.23 -19.98 -11.47
N GLN A 127 -16.79 -18.72 -11.44
CA GLN A 127 -15.73 -18.24 -12.34
C GLN A 127 -14.40 -18.96 -12.09
N PHE A 128 -13.52 -18.99 -13.09
CA PHE A 128 -12.20 -19.59 -12.93
C PHE A 128 -11.39 -18.93 -11.84
N ARG A 129 -10.70 -19.76 -11.07
CA ARG A 129 -9.65 -19.32 -10.18
C ARG A 129 -8.31 -19.45 -10.90
N GLU A 130 -7.68 -18.31 -11.17
CA GLU A 130 -6.33 -18.26 -11.72
C GLU A 130 -5.34 -18.69 -10.63
N VAL A 131 -4.57 -19.75 -10.90
CA VAL A 131 -3.50 -20.22 -10.02
C VAL A 131 -2.18 -19.65 -10.53
N PRO A 132 -1.63 -18.63 -9.85
CA PRO A 132 -0.39 -18.00 -10.30
C PRO A 132 0.80 -18.95 -10.18
N VAL A 133 1.81 -18.79 -11.06
CA VAL A 133 3.06 -19.56 -10.98
C VAL A 133 3.76 -19.34 -9.64
N ILE A 134 3.79 -18.09 -9.18
CA ILE A 134 4.33 -17.68 -7.89
C ILE A 134 3.21 -17.01 -7.11
N ASN A 135 2.92 -17.51 -5.92
CA ASN A 135 1.92 -16.90 -5.04
C ASN A 135 2.35 -15.45 -4.75
N PRO A 136 1.50 -14.44 -5.04
CA PRO A 136 1.80 -13.03 -4.76
C PRO A 136 2.20 -12.77 -3.32
N LEU A 137 1.77 -13.63 -2.38
CA LEU A 137 2.17 -13.59 -0.99
C LEU A 137 3.69 -13.71 -0.79
N TYR A 138 4.37 -14.57 -1.56
CA TYR A 138 5.82 -14.74 -1.44
C TYR A 138 6.58 -13.51 -1.94
N ILE A 139 6.07 -12.85 -2.99
CA ILE A 139 6.66 -11.60 -3.51
C ILE A 139 6.47 -10.49 -2.47
N GLN A 140 5.27 -10.37 -1.92
CA GLN A 140 4.95 -9.40 -0.87
C GLN A 140 5.84 -9.60 0.37
N ALA A 141 5.97 -10.84 0.84
CA ALA A 141 6.84 -11.19 1.96
C ALA A 141 8.30 -10.91 1.65
N GLY A 142 8.79 -11.26 0.45
CA GLY A 142 10.15 -10.98 0.03
C GLY A 142 10.49 -9.48 0.06
N VAL A 143 9.61 -8.64 -0.49
CA VAL A 143 9.79 -7.18 -0.47
C VAL A 143 9.86 -6.65 0.97
N LEU A 144 8.91 -7.05 1.82
CA LEU A 144 8.90 -6.64 3.23
C LEU A 144 10.19 -7.07 3.94
N SER A 145 10.62 -8.33 3.77
CA SER A 145 11.82 -8.87 4.40
C SER A 145 13.08 -8.12 3.98
N VAL A 146 13.22 -7.80 2.69
CA VAL A 146 14.37 -7.04 2.18
C VAL A 146 14.42 -5.63 2.78
N VAL A 147 13.28 -4.93 2.84
CA VAL A 147 13.21 -3.58 3.41
C VAL A 147 13.56 -3.60 4.90
N VAL A 148 12.98 -4.53 5.67
CA VAL A 148 13.23 -4.64 7.11
C VAL A 148 14.66 -5.05 7.41
N ALA A 149 15.21 -6.03 6.68
CA ALA A 149 16.59 -6.47 6.87
C ALA A 149 17.59 -5.35 6.55
N THR A 150 17.42 -4.68 5.41
CA THR A 150 18.30 -3.58 5.00
C THR A 150 18.19 -2.41 5.97
N GLY A 151 16.96 -2.00 6.32
CA GLY A 151 16.71 -0.92 7.26
C GLY A 151 17.25 -1.21 8.65
N GLY A 152 17.06 -2.43 9.17
CA GLY A 152 17.61 -2.87 10.45
C GLY A 152 19.14 -2.84 10.47
N LEU A 153 19.79 -3.28 9.39
CA LEU A 153 21.24 -3.25 9.25
C LEU A 153 21.76 -1.81 9.20
N LEU A 154 21.10 -0.92 8.46
CA LEU A 154 21.44 0.50 8.41
C LEU A 154 21.26 1.20 9.77
N ILE A 155 20.19 0.88 10.51
CA ILE A 155 19.95 1.42 11.86
C ILE A 155 21.04 0.93 12.81
N PHE A 156 21.34 -0.37 12.81
CA PHE A 156 22.41 -0.95 13.64
C PHE A 156 23.76 -0.32 13.31
N TRP A 157 24.06 -0.16 12.02
CA TRP A 157 25.29 0.48 11.57
C TRP A 157 25.36 1.95 12.02
N PHE A 158 24.30 2.73 11.81
CA PHE A 158 24.28 4.16 12.12
C PHE A 158 24.29 4.45 13.62
N VAL A 159 23.48 3.75 14.41
CA VAL A 159 23.32 4.00 15.86
C VAL A 159 24.33 3.22 16.68
N GLY A 160 24.65 1.99 16.29
CA GLY A 160 25.44 1.03 17.07
C GLY A 160 26.93 1.02 16.74
N VAL A 161 27.28 1.04 15.46
CA VAL A 161 28.64 0.75 14.98
C VAL A 161 29.41 2.02 14.58
N ASN A 162 28.74 2.97 13.93
CA ASN A 162 29.37 4.17 13.42
C ASN A 162 29.70 5.15 14.56
N LYS A 163 30.99 5.24 14.90
CA LYS A 163 31.50 6.12 15.97
C LYS A 163 31.07 7.57 15.77
N ARG A 164 31.16 8.12 14.56
CA ARG A 164 30.84 9.53 14.30
C ARG A 164 29.38 9.85 14.63
N SER A 165 28.46 9.00 14.19
CA SER A 165 27.03 9.15 14.47
C SER A 165 26.74 8.94 15.96
N SER A 166 27.36 7.96 16.60
CA SER A 166 27.19 7.73 18.04
C SER A 166 27.69 8.91 18.88
N GLU A 167 28.87 9.46 18.58
CA GLU A 167 29.40 10.67 19.25
C GLU A 167 28.46 11.87 19.06
N PHE A 168 27.91 12.03 17.85
CA PHE A 168 26.94 13.09 17.59
C PHE A 168 25.69 12.92 18.45
N LEU A 169 25.08 11.73 18.50
CA LEU A 169 23.89 11.46 19.32
C LEU A 169 24.17 11.66 20.83
N ILE A 170 25.38 11.29 21.28
CA ILE A 170 25.83 11.52 22.66
C ILE A 170 25.98 13.03 22.94
N ALA A 171 26.58 13.78 22.02
CA ALA A 171 26.71 15.23 22.14
C ALA A 171 25.33 15.91 22.14
N THR A 172 24.40 15.48 21.29
CA THR A 172 23.01 15.97 21.29
C THR A 172 22.32 15.73 22.64
N ASP A 173 22.47 14.55 23.26
CA ASP A 173 21.95 14.29 24.61
C ASP A 173 22.55 15.27 25.64
N GLY A 174 23.85 15.55 25.52
CA GLY A 174 24.54 16.52 26.37
C GLY A 174 24.04 17.96 26.19
N GLU A 175 23.82 18.40 24.95
CA GLU A 175 23.29 19.73 24.64
C GLU A 175 21.84 19.89 25.08
N MET A 176 21.00 18.87 24.87
CA MET A 176 19.59 18.91 25.27
C MET A 176 19.39 18.97 26.80
N LYS A 177 20.31 18.42 27.59
CA LYS A 177 20.29 18.57 29.06
C LYS A 177 20.57 19.98 29.55
N LYS A 178 21.17 20.83 28.71
CA LYS A 178 21.40 22.25 29.03
C LYS A 178 20.15 23.10 28.79
N VAL A 179 19.21 22.59 28.01
CA VAL A 179 17.97 23.30 27.70
C VAL A 179 17.07 23.24 28.93
N ASN A 180 16.76 24.40 29.49
CA ASN A 180 15.71 24.51 30.49
C ASN A 180 14.36 24.34 29.79
N TRP A 181 13.60 23.31 30.15
CA TRP A 181 12.25 23.11 29.62
C TRP A 181 11.29 24.08 30.30
N SER A 182 10.65 24.94 29.51
CA SER A 182 9.75 25.97 30.05
C SER A 182 8.63 25.36 30.88
N THR A 183 8.36 25.95 32.04
CA THR A 183 7.23 25.53 32.87
C THR A 183 5.91 25.99 32.24
N ARG A 184 4.79 25.33 32.56
CA ARG A 184 3.47 25.73 32.04
C ARG A 184 3.16 27.21 32.29
N LYS A 185 3.61 27.76 33.40
CA LYS A 185 3.42 29.18 33.76
C LYS A 185 4.22 30.11 32.84
N GLU A 186 5.46 29.77 32.52
CA GLU A 186 6.31 30.52 31.59
C GLU A 186 5.73 30.51 30.17
N VAL A 187 5.23 29.35 29.72
CA VAL A 187 4.60 29.23 28.39
C VAL A 187 3.35 30.10 28.30
N ILE A 188 2.49 30.08 29.33
CA ILE A 188 1.29 30.92 29.37
C ILE A 188 1.66 32.41 29.42
N GLY A 189 2.65 32.78 30.23
CA GLY A 189 3.16 34.15 30.31
C GLY A 189 3.68 34.65 28.96
N SER A 190 4.52 33.87 28.28
CA SER A 190 5.06 34.23 26.96
C SER A 190 3.96 34.30 25.90
N THR A 191 2.97 33.40 25.94
CA THR A 191 1.86 33.40 24.98
C THR A 191 1.00 34.67 25.14
N TRP A 192 0.71 35.08 26.38
CA TRP A 192 -0.07 36.29 26.64
C TRP A 192 0.60 37.56 26.12
N VAL A 193 1.93 37.68 26.28
CA VAL A 193 2.68 38.82 25.75
C VAL A 193 2.53 38.92 24.24
N VAL A 194 2.65 37.80 23.52
CA VAL A 194 2.51 37.76 22.06
C VAL A 194 1.09 38.11 21.64
N ILE A 195 0.06 37.57 22.30
CA ILE A 195 -1.35 37.88 22.01
C ILE A 195 -1.60 39.39 22.14
N ILE A 196 -1.14 40.00 23.23
CA ILE A 196 -1.33 41.44 23.46
C ILE A 196 -0.58 42.27 22.41
N ALA A 197 0.66 41.90 22.06
CA ALA A 197 1.43 42.58 21.02
C ALA A 197 0.74 42.50 19.65
N CYS A 198 0.22 41.33 19.28
CA CYS A 198 -0.56 41.13 18.05
C CYS A 198 -1.84 41.98 18.06
N LEU A 199 -2.57 42.03 19.18
CA LEU A 199 -3.78 42.85 19.31
C LEU A 199 -3.49 44.35 19.20
N LEU A 200 -2.42 44.82 19.82
CA LEU A 200 -1.99 46.23 19.70
C LEU A 200 -1.62 46.58 18.27
N MET A 201 -0.83 45.73 17.60
CA MET A 201 -0.46 45.93 16.19
C MET A 201 -1.69 45.93 15.29
N ALA A 202 -2.61 44.98 15.47
CA ALA A 202 -3.86 44.92 14.73
C ALA A 202 -4.73 46.16 14.98
N SER A 203 -4.79 46.66 16.23
CA SER A 203 -5.53 47.87 16.57
C SER A 203 -4.93 49.11 15.90
N VAL A 204 -3.61 49.27 15.90
CA VAL A 204 -2.94 50.38 15.22
C VAL A 204 -3.18 50.32 13.71
N LEU A 205 -3.00 49.15 13.09
CA LEU A 205 -3.28 48.95 11.66
C LEU A 205 -4.75 49.28 11.34
N PHE A 206 -5.69 48.81 12.15
CA PHE A 206 -7.11 49.13 11.97
C PHE A 206 -7.38 50.64 12.03
N VAL A 207 -6.73 51.36 12.94
CA VAL A 207 -6.85 52.82 13.03
C VAL A 207 -6.29 53.49 11.77
N TYR A 208 -5.08 53.11 11.33
CA TYR A 208 -4.49 53.67 10.11
C TYR A 208 -5.33 53.37 8.87
N ASP A 209 -5.77 52.12 8.70
CA ASP A 209 -6.62 51.71 7.58
C ASP A 209 -7.93 52.49 7.59
N THR A 210 -8.54 52.69 8.76
CA THR A 210 -9.80 53.45 8.90
C THR A 210 -9.60 54.92 8.58
N VAL A 211 -8.53 55.55 9.07
CA VAL A 211 -8.21 56.97 8.83
C VAL A 211 -7.89 57.20 7.35
N LEU A 212 -7.01 56.38 6.77
CA LEU A 212 -6.62 56.48 5.37
C LEU A 212 -7.80 56.21 4.43
N SER A 213 -8.59 55.14 4.69
CA SER A 213 -9.79 54.84 3.92
C SER A 213 -10.80 55.98 3.97
N SER A 214 -11.01 56.57 5.15
CA SER A 214 -11.93 57.71 5.32
C SER A 214 -11.42 58.97 4.61
N PHE A 215 -10.12 59.26 4.71
CA PHE A 215 -9.49 60.39 4.03
C PHE A 215 -9.56 60.26 2.50
N PHE A 216 -9.22 59.10 1.94
CA PHE A 216 -9.27 58.88 0.50
C PHE A 216 -10.71 58.87 -0.06
N LYS A 217 -11.69 58.41 0.73
CA LYS A 217 -13.12 58.57 0.41
C LYS A 217 -13.54 60.04 0.42
N PHE A 218 -13.08 60.82 1.41
CA PHE A 218 -13.38 62.25 1.50
C PHE A 218 -12.82 63.06 0.32
N VAL A 219 -11.60 62.75 -0.12
CA VAL A 219 -10.96 63.40 -1.28
C VAL A 219 -11.54 62.91 -2.63
N GLY A 220 -12.42 61.91 -2.62
CA GLY A 220 -13.08 61.41 -3.83
C GLY A 220 -12.21 60.50 -4.70
N VAL A 221 -11.10 59.98 -4.16
CA VAL A 221 -10.21 59.04 -4.86
C VAL A 221 -10.76 57.60 -4.80
N LEU A 222 -11.47 57.24 -3.73
CA LEU A 222 -12.09 55.94 -3.56
C LEU A 222 -13.59 56.00 -3.87
N GLU A 223 -14.02 55.40 -4.98
CA GLU A 223 -15.44 55.19 -5.28
C GLU A 223 -16.02 54.12 -4.34
N ARG A 224 -17.17 54.42 -3.71
CA ARG A 224 -17.94 53.42 -2.97
C ARG A 224 -18.44 52.37 -3.98
N PRO A 225 -18.19 51.06 -3.76
CA PRO A 225 -18.90 50.04 -4.52
C PRO A 225 -20.40 50.26 -4.34
N PRO A 226 -21.22 50.13 -5.39
CA PRO A 226 -22.67 50.28 -5.27
C PRO A 226 -23.20 49.28 -4.24
N GLU A 227 -23.92 49.79 -3.24
CA GLU A 227 -24.66 48.99 -2.27
C GLU A 227 -25.79 48.25 -3.02
N ASN A 228 -25.69 46.91 -3.09
CA ASN A 228 -26.78 46.01 -3.43
C ASN A 228 -27.24 45.29 -2.16
#